data_AF-A0A956HIL5-F1
#
_entry.id   AF-A0A956HIL5-F1
#
_cell.length_a   1.000
_cell.length_b   1.000
_cell.length_c   1.000
_cell.angle_alpha   90.00
_cell.angle_beta   90.00
_cell.angle_gamma   90.00
#
_symmetry.space_group_name_H-M   'P 1'
#
loop_
_entity.id
_entity.type
_entity.pdbx_description
1 polymer ?
#
loop_
_entity_poly.entity_id
_entity_poly.type
_entity_poly.pdbx_seq_one_letter_code
_entity_poly.pdbx_strand_id
1 'polypeptide(L)'
;VPVPEVAVGGAGPYGGAVDGQNNFWFHHRDSPPYPLVKVDGVTLQHTVYTVPDPINPYGITVDTNQRVWLAGYQGAIGRFDPINETWDVIQGYTGLGIQEDANKRMWVAKYPWGTTGAWGFDIDTLQLVGEIDLTGEASSSRGLSIDFEGNVWIVEEGARAYRVNVNNGNTWDVYDGLTGAYTYSDMTGWGLKNVIPE
;
A
#
# COMPACT_ATOMS: atom_id res chain seq x y z
N VAL A 1 -9.79 -19.36 9.19
CA VAL A 1 -8.85 -19.60 10.30
C VAL A 1 -9.22 -18.66 11.44
N PRO A 2 -9.49 -19.13 12.65
CA PRO A 2 -9.63 -18.24 13.81
C PRO A 2 -8.26 -17.65 14.18
N VAL A 3 -8.17 -16.33 14.30
CA VAL A 3 -6.98 -15.60 14.80
C VAL A 3 -7.39 -14.86 16.08
N PRO A 4 -7.50 -15.55 17.23
CA PRO A 4 -8.07 -15.00 18.46
C PRO A 4 -7.26 -13.84 19.05
N GLU A 5 -6.01 -13.68 18.65
CA GLU A 5 -5.13 -12.58 19.06
C GLU A 5 -5.53 -11.24 18.43
N VAL A 6 -6.28 -11.27 17.32
CA VAL A 6 -6.76 -10.06 16.63
C VAL A 6 -8.17 -9.74 17.12
N ALA A 7 -8.31 -8.61 17.80
CA ALA A 7 -9.61 -8.17 18.31
C ALA A 7 -10.60 -7.92 17.15
N VAL A 8 -11.77 -8.56 17.24
CA VAL A 8 -12.89 -8.34 16.33
C VAL A 8 -13.61 -7.06 16.76
N GLY A 9 -13.18 -5.93 16.19
CA GLY A 9 -13.73 -4.61 16.48
C GLY A 9 -12.97 -3.50 15.74
N GLY A 10 -13.63 -2.36 15.48
CA GLY A 10 -13.10 -1.29 14.62
C GLY A 10 -13.10 -1.70 13.14
N ALA A 11 -12.14 -1.20 12.36
CA ALA A 11 -11.98 -1.53 10.95
C ALA A 11 -11.32 -2.90 10.67
N GLY A 12 -11.12 -3.74 11.71
CA GLY A 12 -10.74 -5.16 11.57
C GLY A 12 -9.50 -5.41 10.70
N PRO A 13 -9.41 -6.57 10.00
CA PRO A 13 -8.42 -6.75 8.94
C PRO A 13 -8.72 -5.77 7.81
N TYR A 14 -7.99 -4.66 7.76
CA TYR A 14 -8.36 -3.50 6.96
C TYR A 14 -7.85 -3.58 5.52
N GLY A 15 -6.66 -4.12 5.34
CA GLY A 15 -6.08 -4.41 4.04
C GLY A 15 -5.34 -5.74 4.06
N GLY A 16 -5.17 -6.35 2.90
CA GLY A 16 -4.37 -7.55 2.75
C GLY A 16 -3.67 -7.68 1.40
N ALA A 17 -2.67 -8.55 1.35
CA ALA A 17 -1.85 -8.84 0.18
C ALA A 17 -1.42 -10.31 0.19
N VAL A 18 -1.12 -10.87 -0.98
CA VAL A 18 -0.60 -12.24 -1.10
C VAL A 18 0.86 -12.16 -1.57
N ASP A 19 1.73 -12.92 -0.92
CA ASP A 19 3.12 -13.04 -1.34
C ASP A 19 3.33 -14.18 -2.36
N GLY A 20 4.45 -14.17 -3.08
CA GLY A 20 4.88 -15.26 -3.96
C GLY A 20 5.08 -16.64 -3.33
N GLN A 21 4.90 -16.83 -2.02
CA GLN A 21 4.87 -18.14 -1.36
C GLN A 21 3.44 -18.57 -0.99
N ASN A 22 2.41 -17.91 -1.55
CA ASN A 22 1.00 -18.14 -1.26
C ASN A 22 0.65 -17.89 0.23
N ASN A 23 1.33 -16.97 0.90
CA ASN A 23 0.87 -16.50 2.21
C ASN A 23 0.00 -15.26 2.03
N PHE A 24 -1.14 -15.25 2.72
CA PHE A 24 -1.98 -14.08 2.86
C PHE A 24 -1.53 -13.24 4.05
N TRP A 25 -1.23 -11.98 3.80
CA TRP A 25 -0.86 -10.99 4.79
C TRP A 25 -2.00 -10.01 5.00
N PHE A 26 -2.29 -9.64 6.24
CA PHE A 26 -3.24 -8.56 6.54
C PHE A 26 -2.83 -7.81 7.80
N HIS A 27 -3.34 -6.59 7.98
CA HIS A 27 -3.10 -5.81 9.20
C HIS A 27 -4.40 -5.30 9.81
N HIS A 28 -4.36 -5.03 11.12
CA HIS A 28 -5.43 -4.30 11.82
C HIS A 28 -5.13 -2.79 11.83
N ARG A 29 -6.13 -1.95 11.58
CA ARG A 29 -5.95 -0.48 11.51
C ARG A 29 -6.25 0.28 12.79
N ASP A 30 -7.18 -0.19 13.62
CA ASP A 30 -7.83 0.64 14.66
C ASP A 30 -7.51 0.21 16.09
N SER A 31 -6.71 -0.84 16.30
CA SER A 31 -6.36 -1.33 17.63
C SER A 31 -4.86 -1.58 17.73
N PRO A 32 -4.11 -0.68 18.39
CA PRO A 32 -2.73 -0.93 18.76
C PRO A 32 -2.63 -2.30 19.46
N PRO A 33 -1.62 -3.12 19.14
CA PRO A 33 -0.41 -2.76 18.40
C PRO A 33 -0.49 -2.96 16.87
N TYR A 34 -1.69 -2.87 16.27
CA TYR A 34 -1.91 -2.97 14.81
C TYR A 34 -1.31 -4.25 14.20
N PRO A 35 -1.65 -5.45 14.72
CA PRO A 35 -0.98 -6.68 14.34
C PRO A 35 -0.91 -6.86 12.81
N LEU A 36 0.29 -7.20 12.31
CA LEU A 36 0.50 -7.74 10.98
C LEU A 36 0.42 -9.27 11.08
N VAL A 37 -0.49 -9.88 10.33
CA VAL A 37 -0.73 -11.32 10.38
C VAL A 37 -0.35 -11.95 9.05
N LYS A 38 0.45 -13.00 9.13
CA LYS A 38 0.73 -13.93 8.03
C LYS A 38 -0.15 -15.15 8.18
N VAL A 39 -0.81 -15.59 7.11
CA VAL A 39 -1.54 -16.85 7.05
C VAL A 39 -1.03 -17.67 5.88
N ASP A 40 -0.54 -18.88 6.15
CA ASP A 40 -0.12 -19.81 5.11
C ASP A 40 -1.34 -20.26 4.29
N GLY A 41 -1.30 -20.06 2.97
CA GLY A 41 -2.45 -20.29 2.08
C GLY A 41 -2.83 -21.76 1.89
N VAL A 42 -2.03 -22.71 2.39
CA VAL A 42 -2.29 -24.15 2.27
C VAL A 42 -2.72 -24.76 3.61
N THR A 43 -1.88 -24.61 4.62
CA THR A 43 -2.02 -25.17 5.96
C THR A 43 -2.92 -24.33 6.86
N LEU A 44 -3.18 -23.08 6.48
CA LEU A 44 -4.00 -22.14 7.22
C LEU A 44 -3.44 -21.82 8.62
N GLN A 45 -2.15 -22.09 8.87
CA GLN A 45 -1.46 -21.66 10.08
C GLN A 45 -1.15 -20.16 10.00
N HIS A 46 -1.14 -19.49 11.16
CA HIS A 46 -0.88 -18.05 11.22
C HIS A 46 0.27 -17.68 12.15
N THR A 47 0.92 -16.56 11.82
CA THR A 47 1.91 -15.88 12.67
C THR A 47 1.50 -14.43 12.81
N VAL A 48 1.64 -13.87 14.01
CA VAL A 48 1.32 -12.47 14.32
C VAL A 48 2.59 -11.71 14.66
N TYR A 49 2.78 -10.59 13.97
CA TYR A 49 3.88 -9.66 14.18
C TYR A 49 3.35 -8.34 14.72
N THR A 50 4.10 -7.76 15.65
CA THR A 50 3.83 -6.39 16.15
C THR A 50 4.29 -5.38 15.12
N VAL A 51 3.41 -4.45 14.74
CA VAL A 51 3.79 -3.29 13.94
C VAL A 51 4.32 -2.20 14.90
N PRO A 52 5.57 -1.73 14.72
CA PRO A 52 6.13 -0.72 15.61
C PRO A 52 5.52 0.66 15.36
N ASP A 53 5.47 1.46 16.43
CA ASP A 53 5.27 2.90 16.30
C ASP A 53 6.43 3.52 15.48
N PRO A 54 6.18 4.55 14.66
CA PRO A 54 4.92 5.27 14.52
C PRO A 54 4.07 4.82 13.31
N ILE A 55 4.21 3.62 12.73
CA ILE A 55 3.67 3.30 11.39
C ILE A 55 2.17 3.61 11.23
N ASN A 56 1.28 3.23 12.16
CA ASN A 56 -0.17 3.49 12.07
C ASN A 56 -0.79 3.06 10.71
N PRO A 57 -0.77 1.75 10.40
CA PRO A 57 -0.95 1.24 9.04
C PRO A 57 -2.36 1.47 8.48
N TYR A 58 -2.43 1.64 7.17
CA TYR A 58 -3.66 1.79 6.39
C TYR A 58 -3.60 0.97 5.10
N GLY A 59 -2.57 1.18 4.27
CA GLY A 59 -2.34 0.40 3.05
C GLY A 59 -1.36 -0.74 3.29
N ILE A 60 -1.47 -1.81 2.51
CA ILE A 60 -0.53 -2.94 2.52
C ILE A 60 -0.24 -3.42 1.09
N THR A 61 0.99 -3.86 0.85
CA THR A 61 1.40 -4.62 -0.34
C THR A 61 2.58 -5.53 -0.01
N VAL A 62 2.97 -6.41 -0.94
CA VAL A 62 4.21 -7.18 -0.89
C VAL A 62 5.07 -6.78 -2.09
N ASP A 63 6.35 -6.48 -1.84
CA ASP A 63 7.29 -6.14 -2.93
C ASP A 63 7.88 -7.39 -3.61
N THR A 64 8.56 -7.18 -4.74
CA THR A 64 9.25 -8.22 -5.52
C THR A 64 10.32 -8.98 -4.74
N ASN A 65 10.80 -8.44 -3.62
CA ASN A 65 11.75 -9.08 -2.72
C ASN A 65 11.05 -9.79 -1.55
N GLN A 66 9.73 -9.98 -1.62
CA GLN A 66 8.90 -10.68 -0.63
C GLN A 66 8.84 -9.97 0.74
N ARG A 67 9.07 -8.65 0.77
CA ARG A 67 8.94 -7.83 1.97
C ARG A 67 7.56 -7.19 2.01
N VAL A 68 6.96 -7.12 3.19
CA VAL A 68 5.63 -6.54 3.37
C VAL A 68 5.78 -5.03 3.59
N TRP A 69 5.03 -4.24 2.86
CA TRP A 69 5.03 -2.77 3.00
C TRP A 69 3.71 -2.29 3.57
N LEU A 70 3.76 -1.34 4.50
CA LEU A 70 2.62 -0.68 5.10
C LEU A 70 2.69 0.83 4.87
N ALA A 71 1.64 1.40 4.31
CA ALA A 71 1.47 2.85 4.26
C ALA A 71 0.71 3.31 5.49
N GLY A 72 1.34 4.16 6.30
CA GLY A 72 0.75 4.72 7.50
C GLY A 72 0.01 6.03 7.26
N TYR A 73 -1.27 6.12 7.63
CA TYR A 73 -2.04 7.34 7.35
C TYR A 73 -1.72 8.50 8.30
N GLN A 74 -1.23 8.23 9.51
CA GLN A 74 -0.90 9.27 10.51
C GLN A 74 0.46 9.03 11.17
N GLY A 75 1.32 8.30 10.48
CA GLY A 75 2.46 7.67 11.09
C GLY A 75 3.73 7.75 10.27
N ALA A 76 4.08 6.63 9.66
CA ALA A 76 5.21 6.47 8.77
C ALA A 76 4.91 5.38 7.74
N ILE A 77 5.76 5.26 6.73
CA ILE A 77 5.73 4.09 5.84
C ILE A 77 6.67 3.03 6.45
N GLY A 78 6.20 1.79 6.57
CA GLY A 78 6.96 0.68 7.11
C GLY A 78 7.25 -0.40 6.06
N ARG A 79 8.41 -1.05 6.17
CA ARG A 79 8.77 -2.25 5.41
C ARG A 79 9.20 -3.34 6.38
N PHE A 80 8.55 -4.49 6.32
CA PHE A 80 8.83 -5.67 7.12
C PHE A 80 9.53 -6.74 6.29
N ASP A 81 10.68 -7.20 6.77
CA ASP A 81 11.39 -8.35 6.21
C ASP A 81 10.97 -9.62 6.97
N PRO A 82 10.23 -10.54 6.35
CA PRO A 82 9.76 -11.75 7.02
C PRO A 82 10.85 -12.82 7.23
N ILE A 83 12.05 -12.66 6.64
CA ILE A 83 13.18 -13.58 6.83
C ILE A 83 13.89 -13.24 8.15
N ASN A 84 14.17 -11.95 8.36
CA ASN A 84 14.91 -11.47 9.53
C ASN A 84 13.98 -10.98 10.65
N GLU A 85 12.68 -10.86 10.38
CA GLU A 85 11.66 -10.31 11.27
C GLU A 85 11.98 -8.87 11.73
N THR A 86 12.53 -8.07 10.82
CA THR A 86 12.95 -6.69 11.07
C THR A 86 12.08 -5.67 10.34
N TRP A 87 11.96 -4.49 10.94
CA TRP A 87 11.26 -3.35 10.36
C TRP A 87 12.24 -2.25 9.94
N ASP A 88 12.02 -1.71 8.75
CA ASP A 88 12.49 -0.39 8.36
C ASP A 88 11.33 0.61 8.37
N VAL A 89 11.64 1.87 8.69
CA VAL A 89 10.64 2.93 8.82
C VAL A 89 11.09 4.19 8.09
N ILE A 90 10.26 4.67 7.16
CA ILE A 90 10.43 5.93 6.46
C ILE A 90 9.59 7.01 7.18
N GLN A 91 10.26 7.82 7.99
CA GLN A 91 9.62 8.90 8.74
C GLN A 91 9.39 10.15 7.88
N GLY A 92 8.43 10.98 8.31
CA GLY A 92 8.10 12.24 7.63
C GLY A 92 7.17 12.09 6.43
N TYR A 93 6.79 10.86 6.08
CA TYR A 93 5.86 10.55 5.00
C TYR A 93 4.71 9.70 5.52
N THR A 94 3.51 10.04 5.10
CA THR A 94 2.28 9.30 5.38
C THR A 94 1.54 9.01 4.09
N GLY A 95 0.67 8.01 4.11
CA GLY A 95 -0.13 7.66 2.95
C GLY A 95 -1.17 6.60 3.17
N LEU A 96 -1.89 6.31 2.09
CA LEU A 96 -3.03 5.40 2.06
C LEU A 96 -2.77 4.24 1.11
N GLY A 97 -3.23 4.33 -0.14
CA GLY A 97 -2.94 3.33 -1.18
C GLY A 97 -1.42 3.18 -1.40
N ILE A 98 -0.97 1.95 -1.65
CA ILE A 98 0.44 1.59 -1.80
C ILE A 98 0.61 0.44 -2.80
N GLN A 99 1.52 0.57 -3.77
CA GLN A 99 1.90 -0.51 -4.68
C GLN A 99 3.28 -0.28 -5.30
N GLU A 100 4.02 -1.37 -5.53
CA GLU A 100 5.30 -1.35 -6.25
C GLU A 100 5.09 -1.31 -7.76
N ASP A 101 5.94 -0.56 -8.48
CA ASP A 101 6.03 -0.62 -9.94
C ASP A 101 7.17 -1.50 -10.48
N ALA A 102 7.20 -1.66 -11.81
CA ALA A 102 8.20 -2.45 -12.52
C ALA A 102 9.66 -1.99 -12.32
N ASN A 103 9.86 -0.74 -11.91
CA ASN A 103 11.18 -0.12 -11.73
C ASN A 103 11.62 -0.14 -10.27
N LYS A 104 11.03 -1.01 -9.44
CA LYS A 104 11.36 -1.15 -8.02
C LYS A 104 11.12 0.15 -7.23
N ARG A 105 10.07 0.88 -7.60
CA ARG A 105 9.59 2.04 -6.83
C ARG A 105 8.29 1.67 -6.11
N MET A 106 8.28 1.85 -4.80
CA MET A 106 7.08 1.78 -3.98
C MET A 106 6.32 3.10 -4.05
N TRP A 107 5.20 3.10 -4.76
CA TRP A 107 4.32 4.26 -4.86
C TRP A 107 3.33 4.28 -3.70
N VAL A 108 3.18 5.43 -3.05
CA VAL A 108 2.33 5.64 -1.87
C VAL A 108 1.46 6.89 -2.08
N ALA A 109 0.14 6.73 -2.06
CA ALA A 109 -0.82 7.84 -2.17
C ALA A 109 -0.62 8.82 -1.00
N LYS A 110 -0.41 10.11 -1.30
CA LYS A 110 -0.13 11.12 -0.27
C LYS A 110 -1.35 11.31 0.65
N TYR A 111 -1.05 11.56 1.93
CA TYR A 111 -1.98 11.96 2.97
C TYR A 111 -1.22 12.90 3.93
N PRO A 112 -1.82 13.88 4.64
CA PRO A 112 -3.25 14.18 4.83
C PRO A 112 -3.94 14.93 3.70
N TRP A 113 -5.25 15.10 3.84
CA TRP A 113 -6.10 15.93 2.97
C TRP A 113 -5.43 17.28 2.64
N GLY A 114 -5.39 17.61 1.36
CA GLY A 114 -4.72 18.81 0.84
C GLY A 114 -3.31 18.57 0.28
N THR A 115 -2.67 17.43 0.57
CA THR A 115 -1.52 16.94 -0.20
C THR A 115 -2.00 15.80 -1.11
N THR A 116 -1.79 15.95 -2.42
CA THR A 116 -2.33 14.98 -3.40
C THR A 116 -1.28 14.57 -4.41
N GLY A 117 -1.48 13.39 -5.00
CA GLY A 117 -0.51 12.66 -5.78
C GLY A 117 0.07 11.48 -5.00
N ALA A 118 1.34 11.16 -5.25
CA ALA A 118 2.00 10.01 -4.64
C ALA A 118 3.50 10.26 -4.39
N TRP A 119 4.04 9.59 -3.38
CA TRP A 119 5.48 9.44 -3.16
C TRP A 119 5.98 8.16 -3.82
N GLY A 120 7.16 8.16 -4.41
CA GLY A 120 7.82 6.97 -4.96
C GLY A 120 9.14 6.72 -4.24
N PHE A 121 9.25 5.61 -3.52
CA PHE A 121 10.47 5.22 -2.80
C PHE A 121 11.16 4.05 -3.48
N ASP A 122 12.48 4.08 -3.59
CA ASP A 122 13.23 2.91 -4.04
C ASP A 122 13.06 1.79 -3.00
N ILE A 123 12.64 0.60 -3.44
CA ILE A 123 12.26 -0.46 -2.50
C ILE A 123 13.44 -0.99 -1.69
N ASP A 124 14.68 -0.78 -2.12
CA ASP A 124 15.86 -1.36 -1.48
C ASP A 124 16.54 -0.35 -0.54
N THR A 125 16.77 0.85 -1.04
CA THR A 125 17.44 1.96 -0.34
C THR A 125 16.51 2.83 0.49
N LEU A 126 15.19 2.73 0.29
CA LEU A 126 14.15 3.54 0.94
C LEU A 126 14.23 5.04 0.65
N GLN A 127 15.05 5.45 -0.32
CA GLN A 127 15.18 6.84 -0.71
C GLN A 127 13.96 7.28 -1.52
N LEU A 128 13.54 8.54 -1.33
CA LEU A 128 12.54 9.16 -2.21
C LEU A 128 13.17 9.37 -3.59
N VAL A 129 12.63 8.69 -4.60
CA VAL A 129 13.12 8.69 -5.98
C VAL A 129 12.05 9.13 -6.99
N GLY A 130 10.82 9.37 -6.53
CA GLY A 130 9.73 9.84 -7.37
C GLY A 130 8.71 10.64 -6.56
N GLU A 131 8.08 11.58 -7.25
CA GLU A 131 6.95 12.33 -6.71
C GLU A 131 5.97 12.58 -7.85
N ILE A 132 4.70 12.27 -7.61
CA ILE A 132 3.56 12.76 -8.37
C ILE A 132 2.94 13.87 -7.54
N ASP A 133 2.76 15.05 -8.10
CA ASP A 133 2.05 16.15 -7.49
C ASP A 133 0.76 16.43 -8.26
N LEU A 134 -0.37 16.28 -7.58
CA LEU A 134 -1.70 16.60 -8.12
C LEU A 134 -2.31 17.78 -7.34
N THR A 135 -1.51 18.55 -6.60
CA THR A 135 -1.99 19.66 -5.80
C THR A 135 -2.69 20.70 -6.68
N GLY A 136 -3.95 21.01 -6.35
CA GLY A 136 -4.81 21.89 -7.14
C GLY A 136 -5.58 21.18 -8.25
N GLU A 137 -5.17 19.97 -8.64
CA GLU A 137 -5.88 19.11 -9.58
C GLU A 137 -6.82 18.17 -8.84
N ALA A 138 -6.30 17.43 -7.86
CA ALA A 138 -7.02 16.47 -7.06
C ALA A 138 -7.44 17.03 -5.69
N SER A 139 -8.54 16.51 -5.15
CA SER A 139 -9.10 16.81 -3.83
C SER A 139 -8.55 15.88 -2.75
N SER A 140 -8.11 14.67 -3.14
CA SER A 140 -7.51 13.68 -2.25
C SER A 140 -6.74 12.63 -3.05
N SER A 141 -5.97 11.80 -2.35
CA SER A 141 -5.32 10.62 -2.94
C SER A 141 -5.59 9.45 -2.00
N ARG A 142 -6.40 8.49 -2.46
CA ARG A 142 -6.93 7.42 -1.62
C ARG A 142 -6.37 6.07 -2.05
N GLY A 143 -6.92 5.53 -3.13
CA GLY A 143 -6.45 4.29 -3.73
C GLY A 143 -5.27 4.59 -4.66
N LEU A 144 -4.33 3.66 -4.71
CA LEU A 144 -3.21 3.71 -5.64
C LEU A 144 -3.00 2.33 -6.23
N SER A 145 -2.78 2.28 -7.55
CA SER A 145 -2.40 1.06 -8.23
C SER A 145 -1.51 1.33 -9.44
N ILE A 146 -0.90 0.28 -9.97
CA ILE A 146 -0.03 0.29 -11.14
C ILE A 146 -0.65 -0.61 -12.19
N ASP A 147 -0.91 -0.06 -13.38
CA ASP A 147 -1.41 -0.85 -14.51
C ASP A 147 -0.28 -1.60 -15.25
N PHE A 148 -0.67 -2.42 -16.23
CA PHE A 148 0.29 -3.21 -17.00
C PHE A 148 1.24 -2.37 -17.87
N GLU A 149 0.84 -1.14 -18.22
CA GLU A 149 1.66 -0.19 -18.97
C GLU A 149 2.65 0.56 -18.06
N GLY A 150 2.54 0.38 -16.73
CA GLY A 150 3.38 1.02 -15.73
C GLY A 150 2.90 2.42 -15.36
N ASN A 151 1.66 2.80 -15.70
CA ASN A 151 1.09 4.04 -15.21
C ASN A 151 0.62 3.88 -13.77
N VAL A 152 0.78 4.95 -12.99
CA VAL A 152 0.27 5.04 -11.63
C VAL A 152 -1.15 5.57 -11.66
N TRP A 153 -2.08 4.76 -11.18
CA TRP A 153 -3.46 5.17 -10.95
C TRP A 153 -3.61 5.71 -9.54
N ILE A 154 -4.22 6.89 -9.40
CA ILE A 154 -4.56 7.52 -8.13
C ILE A 154 -6.04 7.83 -8.12
N VAL A 155 -6.77 7.29 -7.16
CA VAL A 155 -8.23 7.47 -7.04
C VAL A 155 -8.53 8.40 -5.88
N GLU A 156 -9.36 9.41 -6.13
CA GLU A 156 -9.85 10.30 -5.08
C GLU A 156 -10.88 9.59 -4.20
N GLU A 157 -11.06 10.09 -2.97
CA GLU A 157 -12.38 10.04 -2.36
C GLU A 157 -13.30 11.04 -3.07
N GLY A 158 -14.11 10.59 -4.02
CA GLY A 158 -15.01 11.49 -4.73
C GLY A 158 -15.31 11.05 -6.16
N ALA A 159 -15.03 11.94 -7.11
CA ALA A 159 -15.57 11.85 -8.46
C ALA A 159 -14.53 11.54 -9.54
N ARG A 160 -13.24 11.48 -9.19
CA ARG A 160 -12.17 11.37 -10.19
C ARG A 160 -11.13 10.30 -9.86
N ALA A 161 -10.51 9.81 -10.92
CA ALA A 161 -9.28 9.04 -10.88
C ALA A 161 -8.28 9.61 -11.90
N TYR A 162 -7.00 9.46 -11.61
CA TYR A 162 -5.90 9.98 -12.41
C TYR A 162 -5.04 8.81 -12.85
N ARG A 163 -4.75 8.70 -14.15
CA ARG A 163 -3.74 7.78 -14.67
C ARG A 163 -2.51 8.58 -15.04
N VAL A 164 -1.41 8.35 -14.33
CA VAL A 164 -0.18 9.14 -14.44
C VAL A 164 0.93 8.32 -15.07
N ASN A 165 1.49 8.79 -16.18
CA ASN A 165 2.67 8.20 -16.79
C ASN A 165 3.94 8.75 -16.13
N VAL A 166 4.45 8.00 -15.16
CA VAL A 166 5.64 8.37 -14.37
C VAL A 166 6.97 8.24 -15.12
N ASN A 167 6.95 7.68 -16.32
CA ASN A 167 8.14 7.51 -17.16
C ASN A 167 8.21 8.55 -18.28
N ASN A 168 7.17 9.39 -18.42
CA ASN A 168 7.08 10.46 -19.42
C ASN A 168 6.72 11.80 -18.74
N GLY A 169 7.58 12.26 -17.83
CA GLY A 169 7.43 13.58 -17.22
C GLY A 169 6.16 13.76 -16.36
N ASN A 170 5.60 12.67 -15.82
CA ASN A 170 4.38 12.66 -15.00
C ASN A 170 3.15 13.26 -15.69
N THR A 171 2.98 13.10 -17.00
CA THR A 171 1.72 13.48 -17.66
C THR A 171 0.56 12.62 -17.16
N TRP A 172 -0.63 13.18 -16.99
CA TRP A 172 -1.80 12.44 -16.54
C TRP A 172 -3.04 12.60 -17.42
N ASP A 173 -3.84 11.55 -17.46
CA ASP A 173 -5.25 11.59 -17.87
C ASP A 173 -6.13 11.70 -16.62
N VAL A 174 -7.28 12.36 -16.74
CA VAL A 174 -8.31 12.40 -15.70
C VAL A 174 -9.56 11.67 -16.17
N TYR A 175 -10.10 10.85 -15.29
CA TYR A 175 -11.36 10.15 -15.48
C TYR A 175 -12.34 10.68 -14.43
N ASP A 176 -13.39 11.33 -14.89
CA ASP A 176 -14.41 11.98 -14.10
C ASP A 176 -15.76 11.23 -14.15
N GLY A 177 -16.74 11.71 -13.38
CA GLY A 177 -18.07 11.11 -13.31
C GLY A 177 -18.20 9.90 -12.38
N LEU A 178 -17.17 9.59 -11.58
CA LEU A 178 -17.31 8.63 -10.49
C LEU A 178 -18.27 9.18 -9.42
N THR A 179 -18.91 8.29 -8.67
CA THR A 179 -19.84 8.67 -7.60
C THR A 179 -19.35 8.12 -6.28
N GLY A 180 -18.78 8.98 -5.44
CA GLY A 180 -18.30 8.61 -4.11
C GLY A 180 -17.27 7.49 -4.14
N ALA A 181 -16.38 7.50 -5.14
CA ALA A 181 -15.29 6.54 -5.25
C ALA A 181 -14.50 6.54 -3.94
N TYR A 182 -14.22 5.34 -3.45
CA TYR A 182 -13.37 5.10 -2.29
C TYR A 182 -12.72 3.76 -2.55
N THR A 183 -11.46 3.76 -2.94
CA THR A 183 -10.74 2.53 -3.25
C THR A 183 -9.48 2.41 -2.41
N TYR A 184 -9.05 1.15 -2.22
CA TYR A 184 -7.80 0.78 -1.59
C TYR A 184 -6.78 0.43 -2.67
N SER A 185 -5.57 0.01 -2.26
CA SER A 185 -4.58 -0.62 -3.15
C SER A 185 -4.88 -2.10 -3.41
N ASP A 186 -6.13 -2.55 -3.24
CA ASP A 186 -6.58 -3.92 -3.50
C ASP A 186 -6.72 -4.25 -4.99
N MET A 187 -6.31 -3.34 -5.87
CA MET A 187 -6.13 -3.63 -7.29
C MET A 187 -4.84 -4.45 -7.47
N THR A 188 -5.00 -5.73 -7.79
CA THR A 188 -3.89 -6.68 -7.89
C THR A 188 -2.85 -6.31 -8.97
N GLY A 189 -3.21 -5.47 -9.96
CA GLY A 189 -2.30 -4.68 -10.81
C GLY A 189 -0.98 -5.36 -11.17
N TRP A 190 0.12 -4.62 -11.05
CA TRP A 190 1.49 -5.18 -11.17
C TRP A 190 1.81 -6.24 -10.12
N GLY A 191 1.15 -6.21 -8.96
CA GLY A 191 1.31 -7.19 -7.89
C GLY A 191 1.04 -8.64 -8.30
N LEU A 192 0.27 -8.89 -9.36
CA LEU A 192 0.09 -10.24 -9.95
C LEU A 192 1.41 -10.87 -10.42
N LYS A 193 2.42 -10.08 -10.75
CA LYS A 193 3.75 -10.61 -11.13
C LYS A 193 4.58 -11.04 -9.93
N ASN A 194 4.18 -10.65 -8.72
CA ASN A 194 4.86 -11.01 -7.48
C ASN A 194 4.30 -12.32 -6.89
N VAL A 195 3.29 -12.93 -7.54
CA VAL A 195 2.74 -14.24 -7.18
C VAL A 195 3.05 -15.28 -8.27
N ILE A 196 3.32 -16.52 -7.87
CA ILE A 196 3.52 -17.63 -8.81
C ILE A 196 2.14 -18.01 -9.39
N PRO A 197 1.96 -18.08 -10.73
CA PRO A 197 0.71 -18.56 -11.32
C PRO A 197 0.42 -20.02 -10.93
N GLU A 198 -0.83 -20.31 -10.57
CA GLU A 198 -1.32 -21.70 -10.36
C GLU A 198 -1.35 -22.52 -11.65
#